data_AF-A0A369KF92-F1
#
_entry.id   AF-A0A369KF92-F1
#
_cell.length_a   1.000
_cell.length_b   1.000
_cell.length_c   1.000
_cell.angle_alpha   90.00
_cell.angle_beta   90.00
_cell.angle_gamma   90.00
#
_symmetry.space_group_name_H-M   'P 1'
#
loop_
_entity.id
_entity.type
_entity.pdbx_description
1 polymer ?
#
loop_
_entity_poly.entity_id
_entity_poly.type
_entity_poly.pdbx_seq_one_letter_code
_entity_poly.pdbx_strand_id
1 'polypeptide(L)'
;MDLSKFIRSELETINTAHITKWLEDKSLSKRDYKRLVEDFKAIVIMEQAGFYEQADARFMQWKPLPLPAEIYRYRLAIAGKIGGKRLARKRFSAYPSVVQNHSQLKSWKKILRSNPLWLGGLVVAGLLAVGITQVDFSEEAPPKKTSEQTNVEQKLASLEKEVEQLKQKNEKLTVSEEKKTETKKTKADQSKETEQEEPQASTKDPEQALQEAVSSVQSKEYETANQLLTGKVLTNKETAGMARFYKLIAAGKLKETKQSDYLAYRNDFPESGYMSDVLWMQAVYEQKNKVGNYKTTLQELAKQPDNEWSYAAKAILQGKSTLGD
;
A
#
# COMPACT_ATOMS: atom_id res chain seq x y z
N MET A 1 -2.70 15.77 -27.11
CA MET A 1 -3.75 15.33 -26.17
C MET A 1 -3.06 14.93 -24.88
N ASP A 2 -3.42 15.59 -23.79
CA ASP A 2 -2.85 15.31 -22.47
C ASP A 2 -3.37 13.95 -21.97
N LEU A 3 -2.45 13.05 -21.62
CA LEU A 3 -2.78 11.70 -21.17
C LEU A 3 -3.60 11.74 -19.88
N SER A 4 -3.31 12.66 -18.97
CA SER A 4 -3.99 12.75 -17.68
C SER A 4 -5.47 13.13 -17.85
N LYS A 5 -5.74 14.14 -18.69
CA LYS A 5 -7.09 14.56 -19.06
C LYS A 5 -7.84 13.47 -19.81
N PHE A 6 -7.15 12.75 -20.70
CA PHE A 6 -7.74 11.61 -21.40
C PHE A 6 -8.15 10.48 -20.45
N ILE A 7 -7.27 10.07 -19.55
CA ILE A 7 -7.56 9.02 -18.55
C ILE A 7 -8.76 9.43 -17.69
N ARG A 8 -8.78 10.67 -17.22
CA ARG A 8 -9.91 11.19 -16.43
C ARG A 8 -11.22 11.10 -17.22
N SER A 9 -11.22 11.54 -18.48
CA SER A 9 -12.41 11.44 -19.33
C SER A 9 -12.84 9.99 -19.59
N GLU A 10 -11.89 9.05 -19.71
CA GLU A 10 -12.22 7.63 -19.87
C GLU A 10 -12.88 7.07 -18.60
N LEU A 11 -12.36 7.37 -17.41
CA LEU A 11 -12.95 6.91 -16.15
C LEU A 11 -14.34 7.50 -15.90
N GLU A 12 -14.56 8.77 -16.27
CA GLU A 12 -15.86 9.45 -16.12
C GLU A 12 -16.92 8.98 -17.14
N THR A 13 -16.49 8.54 -18.34
CA THR A 13 -17.42 8.17 -19.43
C THR A 13 -17.77 6.69 -19.48
N ILE A 14 -16.93 5.83 -18.89
CA ILE A 14 -17.16 4.39 -18.89
C ILE A 14 -18.29 4.05 -17.92
N ASN A 15 -19.31 3.35 -18.42
CA ASN A 15 -20.47 3.00 -17.61
C ASN A 15 -20.24 1.66 -16.90
N THR A 16 -19.71 1.73 -15.69
CA THR A 16 -19.41 0.53 -14.86
C THR A 16 -20.67 -0.26 -14.51
N ALA A 17 -21.83 0.38 -14.37
CA ALA A 17 -23.11 -0.30 -14.14
C ALA A 17 -23.55 -1.12 -15.35
N HIS A 18 -23.41 -0.57 -16.56
CA HIS A 18 -23.67 -1.29 -17.81
C HIS A 18 -22.72 -2.49 -18.00
N ILE A 19 -21.43 -2.31 -17.72
CA ILE A 19 -20.45 -3.42 -17.77
C ILE A 19 -20.81 -4.52 -16.76
N THR A 20 -21.20 -4.13 -15.54
CA THR A 20 -21.58 -5.07 -14.48
C THR A 20 -22.79 -5.89 -14.91
N LYS A 21 -23.84 -5.22 -15.42
CA LYS A 21 -25.03 -5.88 -15.94
C LYS A 21 -24.70 -6.84 -17.10
N TRP A 22 -23.85 -6.42 -18.03
CA TRP A 22 -23.42 -7.28 -19.14
C TRP A 22 -22.69 -8.54 -18.64
N LEU A 23 -21.80 -8.40 -17.64
CA LEU A 23 -21.11 -9.54 -17.04
C LEU A 23 -22.09 -10.46 -16.29
N GLU A 24 -23.08 -9.90 -15.59
CA GLU A 24 -24.13 -10.65 -14.91
C GLU A 24 -24.96 -11.47 -15.90
N ASP A 25 -25.46 -10.83 -16.96
CA ASP A 25 -26.21 -11.49 -18.03
C ASP A 25 -25.37 -12.61 -18.68
N LYS A 26 -24.07 -12.34 -18.92
CA LYS A 26 -23.16 -13.34 -19.48
C LYS A 26 -22.93 -14.52 -18.53
N SER A 27 -22.87 -14.26 -17.22
CA SER A 27 -22.66 -15.27 -16.19
C SER A 27 -23.80 -16.30 -16.10
N LEU A 28 -25.02 -15.92 -16.48
CA LEU A 28 -26.16 -16.84 -16.58
C LEU A 28 -25.91 -17.95 -17.62
N SER A 29 -25.21 -17.61 -18.70
CA SER A 29 -24.91 -18.55 -19.80
C SER A 29 -23.55 -19.23 -19.68
N LYS A 30 -22.58 -18.61 -19.00
CA LYS A 30 -21.19 -19.09 -18.92
C LYS A 30 -20.63 -18.93 -17.52
N ARG A 31 -20.39 -20.06 -16.84
CA ARG A 31 -19.92 -20.13 -15.45
C ARG A 31 -18.65 -19.33 -15.18
N ASP A 32 -17.73 -19.28 -16.14
CA ASP A 32 -16.46 -18.54 -16.02
C ASP A 32 -16.64 -17.04 -15.78
N TYR A 33 -17.79 -16.47 -16.18
CA TYR A 33 -18.10 -15.05 -15.97
C TYR A 33 -18.64 -14.76 -14.56
N LYS A 34 -19.07 -15.77 -13.78
CA LYS A 34 -19.59 -15.54 -12.43
C LYS A 34 -18.53 -14.93 -11.50
N ARG A 35 -17.31 -15.48 -11.53
CA ARG A 35 -16.16 -14.93 -10.80
C ARG A 35 -15.76 -13.55 -11.32
N LEU A 36 -15.89 -13.32 -12.64
CA LEU A 36 -15.57 -12.02 -13.24
C LEU A 36 -16.53 -10.92 -12.80
N VAL A 37 -17.81 -11.23 -12.56
CA VAL A 37 -18.79 -10.25 -12.05
C VAL A 37 -18.37 -9.77 -10.66
N GLU A 38 -18.14 -10.70 -9.74
CA GLU A 38 -17.75 -10.40 -8.36
C GLU A 38 -16.43 -9.62 -8.32
N ASP A 39 -15.47 -10.04 -9.13
CA ASP A 39 -14.16 -9.39 -9.23
C ASP A 39 -14.26 -8.00 -9.87
N PHE A 40 -15.10 -7.82 -10.90
CA PHE A 40 -15.33 -6.52 -11.52
C PHE A 40 -16.02 -5.55 -10.55
N LYS A 41 -17.01 -6.00 -9.77
CA LYS A 41 -17.63 -5.19 -8.72
C LYS A 41 -16.61 -4.75 -7.68
N ALA A 42 -15.74 -5.66 -7.24
CA ALA A 42 -14.66 -5.32 -6.32
C ALA A 42 -13.69 -4.29 -6.92
N ILE A 43 -13.33 -4.43 -8.19
CA ILE A 43 -12.48 -3.47 -8.90
C ILE A 43 -13.13 -2.08 -8.96
N VAL A 44 -14.44 -2.00 -9.24
CA VAL A 44 -15.16 -0.72 -9.26
C VAL A 44 -15.16 -0.07 -7.87
N ILE A 45 -15.40 -0.85 -6.81
CA ILE A 45 -15.32 -0.36 -5.43
C ILE A 45 -13.91 0.13 -5.11
N MET A 46 -12.87 -0.61 -5.52
CA MET A 46 -11.47 -0.22 -5.32
C MET A 46 -11.13 1.07 -6.08
N GLU A 47 -11.60 1.20 -7.31
CA GLU A 47 -11.42 2.40 -8.12
C GLU A 47 -12.08 3.62 -7.48
N GLN A 48 -13.34 3.48 -7.03
CA GLN A 48 -14.08 4.50 -6.28
C GLN A 48 -13.40 4.86 -4.96
N ALA A 49 -12.77 3.89 -4.30
CA ALA A 49 -12.00 4.10 -3.09
C ALA A 49 -10.56 4.60 -3.34
N GLY A 50 -10.15 4.81 -4.60
CA GLY A 50 -8.84 5.32 -4.97
C GLY A 50 -7.71 4.30 -4.96
N PHE A 51 -8.00 3.01 -4.77
CA PHE A 51 -7.08 1.87 -4.79
C PHE A 51 -6.80 1.38 -6.22
N TYR A 52 -6.28 2.28 -7.07
CA TYR A 52 -6.05 2.00 -8.49
C TYR A 52 -4.97 0.94 -8.76
N GLU A 53 -3.99 0.77 -7.86
CA GLU A 53 -2.93 -0.25 -8.00
C GLU A 53 -3.48 -1.65 -7.77
N GLN A 54 -4.30 -1.81 -6.73
CA GLN A 54 -5.02 -3.03 -6.39
C GLN A 54 -6.03 -3.39 -7.49
N ALA A 55 -6.74 -2.38 -8.01
CA ALA A 55 -7.63 -2.53 -9.15
C ALA A 55 -6.91 -3.04 -10.41
N ASP A 56 -5.74 -2.48 -10.78
CA ASP A 56 -4.93 -2.96 -11.91
C ASP A 56 -4.43 -4.40 -11.69
N ALA A 57 -3.99 -4.71 -10.47
CA ALA A 57 -3.49 -6.04 -10.11
C ALA A 57 -4.56 -7.13 -10.28
N ARG A 58 -5.81 -6.86 -9.89
CA ARG A 58 -6.92 -7.80 -10.07
C ARG A 58 -7.22 -8.10 -11.53
N PHE A 59 -7.17 -7.09 -12.41
CA PHE A 59 -7.35 -7.31 -13.85
C PHE A 59 -6.33 -8.26 -14.47
N MET A 60 -5.13 -8.34 -13.90
CA MET A 60 -4.08 -9.25 -14.36
C MET A 60 -4.34 -10.71 -14.03
N GLN A 61 -5.20 -10.98 -13.04
CA GLN A 61 -5.60 -12.33 -12.65
C GLN A 61 -6.71 -12.91 -13.54
N TRP A 62 -7.32 -12.08 -14.39
CA TRP A 62 -8.40 -12.52 -15.26
C TRP A 62 -7.88 -13.47 -16.33
N LYS A 63 -8.54 -14.62 -16.44
CA LYS A 63 -8.32 -15.55 -17.56
C LYS A 63 -8.65 -14.85 -18.89
N PRO A 64 -7.98 -15.23 -20.00
CA PRO A 64 -8.26 -14.70 -21.31
C PRO A 64 -9.66 -15.14 -21.76
N LEU A 65 -10.65 -14.29 -21.49
CA LEU A 65 -12.04 -14.45 -21.88
C LEU A 65 -12.42 -13.31 -22.84
N PRO A 66 -13.37 -13.53 -23.76
CA PRO A 66 -13.86 -12.46 -24.62
C PRO A 66 -14.65 -11.47 -23.78
N LEU A 67 -14.14 -10.23 -23.72
CA LEU A 67 -14.70 -9.12 -22.97
C LEU A 67 -15.07 -7.98 -23.93
N PRO A 68 -16.05 -7.13 -23.57
CA PRO A 68 -16.34 -5.92 -24.31
C PRO A 68 -15.11 -5.00 -24.36
N ALA A 69 -14.96 -4.29 -25.47
CA ALA A 69 -13.89 -3.29 -25.65
C ALA A 69 -13.88 -2.20 -24.57
N GLU A 70 -15.04 -1.90 -23.99
CA GLU A 70 -15.21 -0.97 -22.87
C GLU A 70 -14.43 -1.39 -21.61
N ILE A 71 -14.39 -2.70 -21.31
CA ILE A 71 -13.62 -3.22 -20.17
C ILE A 71 -12.11 -3.00 -20.39
N TYR A 72 -11.64 -3.20 -21.63
CA TYR A 72 -10.24 -2.97 -21.96
C TYR A 72 -9.87 -1.49 -21.89
N ARG A 73 -10.77 -0.58 -22.28
CA ARG A 73 -10.57 0.86 -22.09
C ARG A 73 -10.48 1.22 -20.60
N TYR A 74 -11.36 0.65 -19.78
CA TYR A 74 -11.38 0.88 -18.34
C TYR A 74 -10.07 0.41 -17.67
N ARG A 75 -9.62 -0.79 -18.03
CA ARG A 75 -8.31 -1.34 -17.61
C ARG A 75 -7.14 -0.40 -17.96
N LEU A 76 -7.11 0.13 -19.18
CA LEU A 76 -6.06 1.06 -19.60
C LEU A 76 -6.13 2.40 -18.86
N ALA A 77 -7.34 2.88 -18.58
CA ALA A 77 -7.53 4.10 -17.81
C ALA A 77 -6.99 3.94 -16.39
N ILE A 78 -7.29 2.83 -15.72
CA ILE A 78 -6.75 2.49 -14.40
C ILE A 78 -5.22 2.36 -14.46
N ALA A 79 -4.68 1.56 -15.38
CA ALA A 79 -3.22 1.41 -15.56
C ALA A 79 -2.50 2.74 -15.89
N GLY A 80 -3.15 3.60 -16.66
CA GLY A 80 -2.65 4.93 -16.99
C GLY A 80 -2.67 5.86 -15.78
N LYS A 81 -3.67 5.73 -14.89
CA LYS A 81 -3.79 6.53 -13.68
C LYS A 81 -2.63 6.28 -12.71
N ILE A 82 -2.18 5.02 -12.59
CA ILE A 82 -1.11 4.61 -11.67
C ILE A 82 0.30 4.78 -12.26
N GLY A 83 0.52 4.28 -13.49
CA GLY A 83 1.87 4.18 -14.07
C GLY A 83 2.06 4.99 -15.35
N GLY A 84 1.14 5.91 -15.63
CA GLY A 84 1.19 6.81 -16.77
C GLY A 84 1.26 6.07 -18.11
N LYS A 85 1.90 6.73 -19.10
CA LYS A 85 1.98 6.22 -20.47
C LYS A 85 2.70 4.87 -20.55
N ARG A 86 3.72 4.67 -19.71
CA ARG A 86 4.57 3.47 -19.73
C ARG A 86 3.76 2.23 -19.35
N LEU A 87 3.02 2.29 -18.24
CA LEU A 87 2.26 1.14 -17.78
C LEU A 87 1.04 0.88 -18.66
N ALA A 88 0.29 1.93 -19.03
CA ALA A 88 -0.82 1.78 -19.98
C ALA A 88 -0.38 1.15 -21.31
N ARG A 89 0.81 1.50 -21.81
CA ARG A 89 1.40 0.85 -23.00
C ARG A 89 1.70 -0.63 -22.76
N LYS A 90 2.36 -0.97 -21.63
CA LYS A 90 2.67 -2.35 -21.27
C LYS A 90 1.38 -3.20 -21.22
N ARG A 91 0.30 -2.66 -20.63
CA ARG A 91 -1.01 -3.32 -20.59
C ARG A 91 -1.64 -3.44 -21.98
N PHE A 92 -1.61 -2.37 -22.77
CA PHE A 92 -2.14 -2.38 -24.14
C PHE A 92 -1.45 -3.42 -25.05
N SER A 93 -0.13 -3.55 -24.97
CA SER A 93 0.62 -4.55 -25.75
C SER A 93 0.32 -5.99 -25.34
N ALA A 94 -0.18 -6.21 -24.13
CA ALA A 94 -0.56 -7.53 -23.64
C ALA A 94 -1.97 -7.96 -24.10
N TYR A 95 -2.75 -7.06 -24.71
CA TYR A 95 -4.10 -7.40 -25.19
C TYR A 95 -4.05 -8.25 -26.46
N PRO A 96 -5.07 -9.08 -26.71
CA PRO A 96 -5.19 -9.80 -27.99
C PRO A 96 -5.19 -8.83 -29.18
N SER A 97 -4.62 -9.25 -30.32
CA SER A 97 -4.51 -8.42 -31.54
C SER A 97 -5.87 -7.88 -32.01
N VAL A 98 -6.94 -8.68 -31.85
CA VAL A 98 -8.33 -8.30 -32.17
C VAL A 98 -8.76 -7.10 -31.33
N VAL A 99 -8.41 -7.07 -30.05
CA VAL A 99 -8.74 -5.97 -29.12
C VAL A 99 -7.88 -4.75 -29.44
N GLN A 100 -6.57 -4.92 -29.69
CA GLN A 100 -5.68 -3.81 -30.02
C GLN A 100 -6.10 -3.03 -31.27
N ASN A 101 -6.77 -3.69 -32.21
CA ASN A 101 -7.25 -3.10 -33.46
C ASN A 101 -8.73 -2.70 -33.44
N HIS A 102 -9.41 -2.88 -32.30
CA HIS A 102 -10.81 -2.52 -32.15
C HIS A 102 -11.04 -1.00 -32.28
N SER A 103 -12.16 -0.61 -32.89
CA SER A 103 -12.48 0.81 -33.18
C SER A 103 -12.48 1.68 -31.93
N GLN A 104 -13.04 1.18 -30.82
CA GLN A 104 -13.08 1.87 -29.54
C GLN A 104 -11.70 2.08 -28.88
N LEU A 105 -10.66 1.33 -29.27
CA LEU A 105 -9.30 1.49 -28.74
C LEU A 105 -8.39 2.36 -29.63
N LYS A 106 -8.91 2.93 -30.73
CA LYS A 106 -8.12 3.79 -31.64
C LYS A 106 -7.51 5.00 -30.92
N SER A 107 -8.26 5.65 -30.02
CA SER A 107 -7.78 6.80 -29.24
C SER A 107 -6.62 6.41 -28.32
N TRP A 108 -6.76 5.30 -27.61
CA TRP A 108 -5.69 4.71 -26.79
C TRP A 108 -4.45 4.39 -27.63
N LYS A 109 -4.61 3.72 -28.78
CA LYS A 109 -3.51 3.40 -29.70
C LYS A 109 -2.77 4.67 -30.17
N LYS A 110 -3.50 5.74 -30.49
CA LYS A 110 -2.90 7.03 -30.92
C LYS A 110 -2.10 7.69 -29.79
N ILE A 111 -2.63 7.70 -28.57
CA ILE A 111 -2.00 8.34 -27.41
C ILE A 111 -0.79 7.54 -26.92
N LEU A 112 -0.85 6.21 -26.97
CA LEU A 112 0.20 5.31 -26.49
C LEU A 112 1.36 5.16 -27.48
N ARG A 113 1.19 5.52 -28.76
CA ARG A 113 2.29 5.57 -29.75
C ARG A 113 3.46 6.38 -29.22
N SER A 114 4.67 5.83 -29.40
CA SER A 114 5.92 6.54 -29.15
C SER A 114 6.19 7.46 -30.34
N ASN A 115 6.73 8.66 -30.08
CA ASN A 115 7.48 9.36 -31.12
C ASN A 115 8.81 8.60 -31.28
N PRO A 116 9.20 8.18 -32.49
CA PRO A 116 10.44 7.43 -32.72
C PRO A 116 11.71 8.19 -32.29
N LEU A 117 11.62 9.51 -32.10
CA LEU A 117 12.75 10.37 -31.71
C LEU A 117 13.28 10.16 -30.27
N TRP A 118 12.52 9.54 -29.36
CA TRP A 118 12.94 9.39 -27.96
C TRP A 118 13.73 8.10 -27.66
N LEU A 119 13.92 7.22 -28.65
CA LEU A 119 14.72 5.99 -28.53
C LEU A 119 16.13 6.11 -29.13
N GLY A 120 16.49 7.26 -29.72
CA GLY A 120 17.80 7.48 -30.37
C GLY A 120 18.87 8.19 -29.52
N GLY A 121 18.60 8.51 -28.25
CA GLY A 121 19.44 9.44 -27.47
C GLY A 121 20.50 8.83 -26.54
N LEU A 122 20.73 7.51 -26.54
CA LEU A 122 21.65 6.86 -25.59
C LEU A 122 22.59 5.83 -26.22
N VAL A 123 23.06 6.09 -27.43
CA VAL A 123 24.24 5.42 -28.00
C VAL A 123 25.04 6.50 -28.73
N VAL A 124 26.36 6.51 -28.56
CA VAL A 124 27.36 7.44 -29.14
C VAL A 124 27.66 8.71 -28.31
N ALA A 125 28.33 8.53 -27.18
CA ALA A 125 29.38 9.43 -26.70
C ALA A 125 30.25 8.67 -25.68
N GLY A 126 31.26 7.94 -26.16
CA GLY A 126 32.16 7.20 -25.28
C GLY A 126 33.10 6.19 -25.94
N LEU A 127 33.34 6.29 -27.25
CA LEU A 127 34.45 5.61 -27.92
C LEU A 127 35.13 6.62 -28.84
N LEU A 128 36.48 6.67 -28.74
CA LEU A 128 37.45 7.68 -29.19
C LEU A 128 37.75 8.71 -28.09
N ALA A 129 38.95 8.84 -27.51
CA ALA A 129 40.23 8.19 -27.78
C ALA A 129 41.18 8.50 -26.61
N VAL A 130 41.84 7.48 -26.04
CA VAL A 130 43.24 7.56 -25.56
C VAL A 130 43.85 6.16 -25.72
N GLY A 131 44.62 5.94 -26.79
CA GLY A 131 45.76 5.02 -26.76
C GLY A 131 46.90 5.69 -25.96
N ILE A 132 47.94 5.07 -25.44
CA ILE A 132 48.78 3.91 -25.80
C ILE A 132 49.48 3.56 -24.45
N THR A 133 49.67 2.32 -23.99
CA THR A 133 50.80 1.41 -24.29
C THR A 133 50.80 0.23 -23.30
N GLN A 134 51.35 -0.89 -23.76
CA GLN A 134 51.82 -2.09 -23.05
C GLN A 134 50.83 -3.27 -22.90
N VAL A 135 50.98 -4.16 -23.88
CA VAL A 135 50.68 -5.59 -23.84
C VAL A 135 51.74 -6.25 -22.95
N ASP A 136 51.34 -7.12 -22.03
CA ASP A 136 52.03 -8.40 -21.89
C ASP A 136 51.07 -9.48 -21.35
N PHE A 137 50.99 -10.59 -22.07
CA PHE A 137 50.22 -11.78 -21.72
C PHE A 137 51.24 -12.87 -21.35
N SER A 138 51.25 -13.29 -20.09
CA SER A 138 51.86 -14.55 -19.69
C SER A 138 51.10 -15.19 -18.53
N GLU A 139 50.40 -16.27 -18.91
CA GLU A 139 50.43 -17.58 -18.25
C GLU A 139 49.66 -17.83 -16.94
N GLU A 140 49.26 -19.09 -16.85
CA GLU A 140 48.15 -19.68 -16.12
C GLU A 140 48.60 -20.20 -14.75
N ALA A 141 47.89 -19.83 -13.66
CA ALA A 141 47.86 -20.61 -12.41
C ALA A 141 46.68 -20.16 -11.52
N PRO A 142 45.96 -21.09 -10.85
CA PRO A 142 44.73 -20.79 -10.12
C PRO A 142 45.04 -20.21 -8.72
N PRO A 143 44.26 -19.26 -8.17
CA PRO A 143 44.44 -18.87 -6.80
C PRO A 143 43.79 -19.87 -5.83
N LYS A 144 44.63 -20.23 -4.84
CA LYS A 144 44.38 -21.10 -3.69
C LYS A 144 43.15 -20.71 -2.87
N LYS A 145 42.39 -21.72 -2.44
CA LYS A 145 41.49 -21.66 -1.29
C LYS A 145 42.32 -21.59 0.00
N THR A 146 42.16 -20.54 0.81
CA THR A 146 42.34 -20.64 2.28
C THR A 146 41.53 -19.59 3.04
N SER A 147 40.60 -20.10 3.86
CA SER A 147 40.09 -19.61 5.16
C SER A 147 39.59 -18.17 5.33
N GLU A 148 38.28 -17.98 5.18
CA GLU A 148 37.49 -17.08 6.02
C GLU A 148 36.54 -17.92 6.88
N GLN A 149 37.06 -18.54 7.94
CA GLN A 149 36.23 -19.19 8.95
C GLN A 149 36.58 -18.75 10.38
N THR A 150 37.59 -17.90 10.54
CA THR A 150 38.10 -17.44 11.85
C THR A 150 37.57 -16.07 12.29
N ASN A 151 36.74 -15.38 11.50
CA ASN A 151 36.21 -14.04 11.85
C ASN A 151 34.77 -14.06 12.40
N VAL A 152 34.10 -15.22 12.44
CA VAL A 152 32.71 -15.33 12.92
C VAL A 152 32.66 -15.66 14.42
N GLU A 153 33.58 -16.47 14.93
CA GLU A 153 33.60 -16.88 16.34
C GLU A 153 34.04 -15.75 17.28
N GLN A 154 34.99 -14.90 16.86
CA GLN A 154 35.40 -13.72 17.65
C GLN A 154 34.29 -12.67 17.77
N LYS A 155 33.35 -12.60 16.80
CA LYS A 155 32.22 -11.66 16.84
C LYS A 155 31.04 -12.17 17.68
N LEU A 156 30.91 -13.47 17.88
CA LEU A 156 29.89 -14.05 18.76
C LEU A 156 30.25 -13.87 20.24
N ALA A 157 31.54 -13.97 20.59
CA ALA A 157 32.01 -13.77 21.96
C ALA A 157 31.91 -12.30 22.45
N SER A 158 31.93 -11.31 21.54
CA SER A 158 31.69 -9.91 21.91
C SER A 158 30.20 -9.58 22.08
N LEU A 159 29.32 -10.25 21.32
CA LEU A 159 27.86 -10.06 21.42
C LEU A 159 27.26 -10.71 22.68
N GLU A 160 27.77 -11.84 23.15
CA GLU A 160 27.32 -12.44 24.42
C GLU A 160 27.69 -11.58 25.64
N LYS A 161 28.85 -10.92 25.62
CA LYS A 161 29.25 -9.98 26.69
C LYS A 161 28.40 -8.71 26.74
N GLU A 162 27.86 -8.23 25.62
CA GLU A 162 26.95 -7.08 25.61
C GLU A 162 25.54 -7.42 26.10
N VAL A 163 25.05 -8.64 25.83
CA VAL A 163 23.72 -9.08 26.27
C VAL A 163 23.67 -9.30 27.80
N GLU A 164 24.76 -9.77 28.43
CA GLU A 164 24.84 -9.86 29.89
C GLU A 164 24.89 -8.49 30.58
N GLN A 165 25.60 -7.51 30.00
CA GLN A 165 25.62 -6.15 30.54
C GLN A 165 24.26 -5.44 30.43
N LEU A 166 23.47 -5.74 29.40
CA LEU A 166 22.12 -5.20 29.23
C LEU A 166 21.10 -5.84 30.18
N LYS A 167 21.25 -7.13 30.51
CA LYS A 167 20.42 -7.76 31.56
C LYS A 167 20.70 -7.20 32.96
N GLN A 168 21.97 -6.99 33.31
CA GLN A 168 22.34 -6.40 34.60
C GLN A 168 21.91 -4.92 34.76
N LYS A 169 21.81 -4.16 33.65
CA LYS A 169 21.28 -2.78 33.69
C LYS A 169 19.76 -2.75 33.87
N ASN A 170 19.02 -3.71 33.32
CA ASN A 170 17.56 -3.78 33.49
C ASN A 170 17.15 -4.18 34.91
N GLU A 171 17.88 -5.10 35.56
CA GLU A 171 17.57 -5.48 36.96
C GLU A 171 17.83 -4.34 37.97
N LYS A 172 18.79 -3.43 37.69
CA LYS A 172 19.02 -2.25 38.54
C LYS A 172 17.93 -1.17 38.40
N LEU A 173 17.20 -1.16 37.28
CA LEU A 173 16.12 -0.19 37.04
C LEU A 173 14.80 -0.64 37.69
N THR A 174 14.51 -1.94 37.72
CA THR A 174 13.28 -2.48 38.36
C THR A 174 13.30 -2.39 39.89
N VAL A 175 14.48 -2.42 40.54
CA VAL A 175 14.59 -2.24 42.01
C VAL A 175 14.44 -0.78 42.43
N SER A 176 14.58 0.18 41.50
CA SER A 176 14.51 1.62 41.80
C SER A 176 13.11 2.23 41.67
N GLU A 177 12.15 1.53 41.04
CA GLU A 177 10.78 2.03 40.84
C GLU A 177 9.79 1.64 41.97
N GLU A 178 10.07 0.61 42.77
CA GLU A 178 9.18 0.19 43.87
C GLU A 178 9.27 1.05 45.14
N LYS A 179 10.10 2.09 45.18
CA LYS A 179 10.26 2.99 46.36
C LYS A 179 9.68 4.39 46.23
N LYS A 180 8.87 4.69 45.20
CA LYS A 180 8.30 6.05 44.99
C LYS A 180 6.78 6.15 45.05
N THR A 181 6.07 5.10 45.42
CA THR A 181 4.62 5.13 45.67
C THR A 181 4.30 5.19 47.17
N GLU A 182 4.79 6.20 47.87
CA GLU A 182 4.25 6.55 49.19
C GLU A 182 4.68 7.96 49.62
N THR A 183 4.02 9.02 49.13
CA THR A 183 3.57 10.15 49.98
C THR A 183 2.78 11.24 49.22
N LYS A 184 1.65 11.60 49.86
CA LYS A 184 0.99 12.92 49.93
C LYS A 184 0.06 13.40 48.79
N LYS A 185 -1.23 13.23 49.08
CA LYS A 185 -2.34 14.16 48.78
C LYS A 185 -2.06 15.60 49.28
N THR A 186 -2.62 16.58 48.56
CA THR A 186 -3.51 17.70 48.99
C THR A 186 -3.09 19.10 48.50
N LYS A 187 -4.12 19.85 48.03
CA LYS A 187 -4.26 21.29 47.68
C LYS A 187 -3.81 21.70 46.27
N ALA A 188 -4.70 22.08 45.34
CA ALA A 188 -5.74 23.13 45.31
C ALA A 188 -5.23 24.44 44.68
N ASP A 189 -5.93 24.79 43.60
CA ASP A 189 -6.22 26.11 43.03
C ASP A 189 -5.25 26.87 42.11
N GLN A 190 -5.92 27.43 41.09
CA GLN A 190 -5.58 28.54 40.20
C GLN A 190 -4.81 28.28 38.89
N SER A 191 -5.63 28.05 37.85
CA SER A 191 -5.82 28.94 36.70
C SER A 191 -4.58 29.54 36.03
N LYS A 192 -4.34 29.08 34.79
CA LYS A 192 -4.22 29.97 33.63
C LYS A 192 -4.55 29.19 32.37
N GLU A 193 -5.70 29.56 31.80
CA GLU A 193 -6.08 29.29 30.41
C GLU A 193 -4.88 29.60 29.50
N THR A 194 -4.38 28.56 28.84
CA THR A 194 -3.84 28.75 27.50
C THR A 194 -4.88 28.13 26.59
N GLU A 195 -5.63 29.02 25.94
CA GLU A 195 -6.61 28.76 24.90
C GLU A 195 -5.95 27.90 23.80
N GLN A 196 -6.06 26.58 23.95
CA GLN A 196 -5.92 25.65 22.84
C GLN A 196 -7.22 25.78 22.07
N GLU A 197 -7.15 26.29 20.84
CA GLU A 197 -8.22 26.17 19.86
C GLU A 197 -8.67 24.71 19.82
N GLU A 198 -9.82 24.43 20.44
CA GLU A 198 -10.56 23.20 20.22
C GLU A 198 -10.87 23.13 18.72
N PRO A 199 -10.50 22.06 18.01
CA PRO A 199 -11.02 21.83 16.67
C PRO A 199 -12.53 21.71 16.83
N GLN A 200 -13.26 22.60 16.16
CA GLN A 200 -14.72 22.67 16.14
C GLN A 200 -15.32 21.27 16.20
N ALA A 201 -15.90 20.91 17.35
CA ALA A 201 -16.66 19.70 17.49
C ALA A 201 -17.79 19.77 16.46
N SER A 202 -17.67 18.95 15.40
CA SER A 202 -18.74 18.77 14.42
C SER A 202 -20.04 18.53 15.17
N THR A 203 -20.99 19.46 15.03
CA THR A 203 -22.36 19.36 15.58
C THR A 203 -23.20 18.34 14.82
N LYS A 204 -22.61 17.66 13.84
CA LYS A 204 -23.26 16.62 13.03
C LYS A 204 -23.38 15.31 13.81
N ASP A 205 -24.39 14.54 13.43
CA ASP A 205 -24.57 13.19 13.92
C ASP A 205 -23.33 12.31 13.60
N PRO A 206 -22.87 11.44 14.51
CA PRO A 206 -21.66 10.63 14.32
C PRO A 206 -21.66 9.78 13.03
N GLU A 207 -22.81 9.26 12.61
CA GLU A 207 -22.90 8.46 11.38
C GLU A 207 -22.73 9.33 10.13
N GLN A 208 -23.35 10.51 10.12
CA GLN A 208 -23.22 11.47 9.01
C GLN A 208 -21.78 11.98 8.90
N ALA A 209 -21.15 12.32 10.03
CA ALA A 209 -19.76 12.74 10.05
C ALA A 209 -18.82 11.62 9.58
N LEU A 210 -19.09 10.36 9.93
CA LEU A 210 -18.35 9.22 9.42
C LEU A 210 -18.54 9.06 7.90
N GLN A 211 -19.75 9.15 7.39
CA GLN A 211 -20.03 9.01 5.96
C GLN A 211 -19.35 10.10 5.12
N GLU A 212 -19.38 11.35 5.60
CA GLU A 212 -18.65 12.46 4.99
C GLU A 212 -17.14 12.21 5.05
N ALA A 213 -16.60 11.77 6.19
CA ALA A 213 -15.18 11.48 6.33
C ALA A 213 -14.72 10.37 5.38
N VAL A 214 -15.51 9.31 5.22
CA VAL A 214 -15.26 8.24 4.24
C VAL A 214 -15.21 8.82 2.82
N SER A 215 -16.17 9.69 2.48
CA SER A 215 -16.22 10.36 1.17
C SER A 215 -15.01 11.27 0.95
N SER A 216 -14.55 11.96 2.00
CA SER A 216 -13.34 12.79 1.97
C SER A 216 -12.07 11.94 1.80
N VAL A 217 -11.96 10.78 2.45
CA VAL A 217 -10.84 9.83 2.22
C VAL A 217 -10.84 9.35 0.77
N GLN A 218 -12.00 8.99 0.21
CA GLN A 218 -12.14 8.58 -1.19
C GLN A 218 -11.76 9.70 -2.17
N SER A 219 -12.13 10.94 -1.84
CA SER A 219 -11.81 12.15 -2.61
C SER A 219 -10.36 12.64 -2.39
N LYS A 220 -9.57 11.95 -1.56
CA LYS A 220 -8.19 12.32 -1.17
C LYS A 220 -8.06 13.62 -0.38
N GLU A 221 -9.16 14.07 0.20
CA GLU A 221 -9.20 15.21 1.12
C GLU A 221 -8.88 14.72 2.54
N TYR A 222 -7.66 14.23 2.75
CA TYR A 222 -7.27 13.56 3.98
C TYR A 222 -7.26 14.49 5.20
N GLU A 223 -6.97 15.79 5.01
CA GLU A 223 -7.08 16.79 6.07
C GLU A 223 -8.53 16.94 6.54
N THR A 224 -9.46 17.12 5.59
CA THR A 224 -10.91 17.18 5.87
C THR A 224 -11.39 15.91 6.57
N ALA A 225 -10.98 14.74 6.10
CA ALA A 225 -11.32 13.47 6.74
C ALA A 225 -10.78 13.39 8.18
N ASN A 226 -9.54 13.83 8.42
CA ASN A 226 -8.92 13.78 9.74
C ASN A 226 -9.62 14.74 10.73
N GLN A 227 -10.08 15.89 10.26
CA GLN A 227 -10.87 16.85 11.05
C GLN A 227 -12.26 16.30 11.40
N LEU A 228 -12.94 15.67 10.44
CA LEU A 228 -14.27 15.07 10.64
C LEU A 228 -14.22 13.87 11.59
N LEU A 229 -13.13 13.10 11.59
CA LEU A 229 -12.94 11.93 12.44
C LEU A 229 -12.37 12.31 13.81
N THR A 230 -13.14 13.10 14.58
CA THR A 230 -12.78 13.57 15.92
C THR A 230 -13.93 13.42 16.91
N GLY A 231 -13.64 13.60 18.21
CA GLY A 231 -14.64 13.68 19.26
C GLY A 231 -15.64 12.52 19.27
N LYS A 232 -16.94 12.86 19.20
CA LYS A 232 -18.07 11.91 19.32
C LYS A 232 -18.07 10.80 18.27
N VAL A 233 -17.48 11.02 17.09
CA VAL A 233 -17.41 10.02 16.01
C VAL A 233 -16.50 8.84 16.41
N LEU A 234 -15.43 9.13 17.16
CA LEU A 234 -14.46 8.13 17.61
C LEU A 234 -14.88 7.40 18.89
N THR A 235 -15.91 7.89 19.58
CA THR A 235 -16.39 7.32 20.86
C THR A 235 -17.76 6.64 20.75
N ASN A 236 -18.47 6.82 19.65
CA ASN A 236 -19.73 6.13 19.38
C ASN A 236 -19.48 4.63 19.16
N LYS A 237 -20.20 3.76 19.88
CA LYS A 237 -19.96 2.30 19.87
C LYS A 237 -20.16 1.63 18.51
N GLU A 238 -21.07 2.15 17.69
CA GLU A 238 -21.42 1.56 16.39
C GLU A 238 -20.45 2.01 15.31
N THR A 239 -19.99 3.26 15.38
CA THR A 239 -19.14 3.86 14.33
C THR A 239 -17.65 3.90 14.68
N ALA A 240 -17.26 3.78 15.95
CA ALA A 240 -15.88 4.05 16.40
C ALA A 240 -14.82 3.18 15.73
N GLY A 241 -15.10 1.90 15.50
CA GLY A 241 -14.18 0.99 14.82
C GLY A 241 -13.90 1.45 13.39
N MET A 242 -14.95 1.68 12.61
CA MET A 242 -14.83 2.20 11.25
C MET A 242 -14.19 3.60 11.23
N ALA A 243 -14.61 4.50 12.12
CA ALA A 243 -14.07 5.85 12.22
C ALA A 243 -12.57 5.87 12.51
N ARG A 244 -12.09 5.06 13.46
CA ARG A 244 -10.66 4.95 13.75
C ARG A 244 -9.89 4.31 12.60
N PHE A 245 -10.48 3.37 11.86
CA PHE A 245 -9.86 2.80 10.67
C PHE A 245 -9.65 3.86 9.58
N TYR A 246 -10.68 4.62 9.22
CA TYR A 246 -10.54 5.70 8.24
C TYR A 246 -9.61 6.82 8.72
N LYS A 247 -9.54 7.04 10.03
CA LYS A 247 -8.58 7.99 10.62
C LYS A 247 -7.15 7.52 10.44
N LEU A 248 -6.86 6.23 10.64
CA LEU A 248 -5.55 5.65 10.34
C LEU A 248 -5.18 5.82 8.86
N ILE A 249 -6.13 5.66 7.94
CA ILE A 249 -5.88 5.89 6.50
C ILE A 249 -5.51 7.35 6.27
N ALA A 250 -6.34 8.29 6.73
CA ALA A 250 -6.13 9.73 6.55
C ALA A 250 -4.78 10.17 7.15
N ALA A 251 -4.55 9.86 8.43
CA ALA A 251 -3.30 10.17 9.12
C ALA A 251 -2.10 9.50 8.46
N GLY A 252 -2.24 8.28 7.92
CA GLY A 252 -1.16 7.57 7.24
C GLY A 252 -0.74 8.27 5.94
N LYS A 253 -1.71 8.86 5.22
CA LYS A 253 -1.45 9.67 4.02
C LYS A 253 -0.85 11.04 4.35
N LEU A 254 -1.23 11.62 5.49
CA LEU A 254 -0.63 12.83 6.03
C LEU A 254 0.73 12.61 6.70
N LYS A 255 1.16 11.34 6.85
CA LYS A 255 2.40 10.92 7.55
C LYS A 255 2.38 11.25 9.06
N GLU A 256 1.19 11.26 9.64
CA GLU A 256 0.96 11.56 11.06
C GLU A 256 0.78 10.29 11.91
N THR A 257 0.64 9.11 11.28
CA THR A 257 0.51 7.84 12.00
C THR A 257 1.81 7.44 12.72
N LYS A 258 1.66 6.87 13.90
CA LYS A 258 2.70 6.22 14.70
C LYS A 258 2.43 4.72 14.83
N GLN A 259 3.44 3.96 15.22
CA GLN A 259 3.27 2.51 15.49
C GLN A 259 2.21 2.25 16.58
N SER A 260 2.15 3.12 17.58
CA SER A 260 1.15 3.08 18.66
C SER A 260 -0.29 3.10 18.16
N ASP A 261 -0.55 3.78 17.04
CA ASP A 261 -1.92 3.99 16.56
C ASP A 261 -2.50 2.71 15.98
N TYR A 262 -1.67 1.91 15.29
CA TYR A 262 -2.04 0.58 14.80
C TYR A 262 -2.27 -0.40 15.96
N LEU A 263 -1.40 -0.38 16.97
CA LEU A 263 -1.53 -1.23 18.16
C LEU A 263 -2.79 -0.87 18.95
N ALA A 264 -3.06 0.42 19.14
CA ALA A 264 -4.26 0.91 19.81
C ALA A 264 -5.53 0.43 19.09
N TYR A 265 -5.58 0.53 17.76
CA TYR A 265 -6.71 0.01 16.99
C TYR A 265 -6.92 -1.50 17.23
N ARG A 266 -5.84 -2.28 17.17
CA ARG A 266 -5.91 -3.73 17.32
C ARG A 266 -6.39 -4.16 18.70
N ASN A 267 -5.97 -3.44 19.74
CA ASN A 267 -6.38 -3.68 21.11
C ASN A 267 -7.82 -3.26 21.37
N ASP A 268 -8.24 -2.13 20.81
CA ASP A 268 -9.56 -1.57 21.06
C ASP A 268 -10.65 -2.25 20.22
N PHE A 269 -10.31 -2.82 19.05
CA PHE A 269 -11.24 -3.52 18.15
C PHE A 269 -10.67 -4.87 17.63
N PRO A 270 -10.45 -5.86 18.50
CA PRO A 270 -9.88 -7.16 18.12
C PRO A 270 -10.76 -7.93 17.12
N GLU A 271 -12.09 -7.71 17.14
CA GLU A 271 -13.07 -8.39 16.28
C GLU A 271 -13.47 -7.57 15.05
N SER A 272 -12.78 -6.45 14.80
CA SER A 272 -13.10 -5.57 13.67
C SER A 272 -12.90 -6.27 12.32
N GLY A 273 -13.87 -6.13 11.40
CA GLY A 273 -13.73 -6.57 10.01
C GLY A 273 -12.54 -5.96 9.25
N TYR A 274 -12.03 -4.81 9.69
CA TYR A 274 -10.84 -4.14 9.14
C TYR A 274 -9.50 -4.64 9.71
N MET A 275 -9.49 -5.68 10.56
CA MET A 275 -8.27 -6.15 11.21
C MET A 275 -7.17 -6.52 10.21
N SER A 276 -7.54 -7.16 9.10
CA SER A 276 -6.58 -7.55 8.06
C SER A 276 -5.98 -6.33 7.34
N ASP A 277 -6.79 -5.31 7.05
CA ASP A 277 -6.32 -4.05 6.48
C ASP A 277 -5.37 -3.32 7.45
N VAL A 278 -5.71 -3.28 8.75
CA VAL A 278 -4.89 -2.62 9.77
C VAL A 278 -3.55 -3.33 9.96
N LEU A 279 -3.54 -4.66 10.00
CA LEU A 279 -2.30 -5.45 10.05
C LEU A 279 -1.44 -5.22 8.81
N TRP A 280 -2.05 -5.13 7.62
CA TRP A 280 -1.33 -4.81 6.39
C TRP A 280 -0.72 -3.40 6.45
N MET A 281 -1.51 -2.39 6.83
CA MET A 281 -1.04 -1.02 6.99
C MET A 281 0.08 -0.92 8.02
N GLN A 282 -0.02 -1.64 9.14
CA GLN A 282 1.02 -1.73 10.15
C GLN A 282 2.30 -2.34 9.58
N ALA A 283 2.23 -3.46 8.87
CA ALA A 283 3.40 -4.10 8.27
C ALA A 283 4.11 -3.16 7.27
N VAL A 284 3.35 -2.46 6.43
CA VAL A 284 3.89 -1.46 5.48
C VAL A 284 4.56 -0.30 6.23
N TYR A 285 3.93 0.20 7.30
CA TYR A 285 4.49 1.27 8.12
C TYR A 285 5.80 0.83 8.80
N GLU A 286 5.83 -0.37 9.38
CA GLU A 286 6.98 -0.95 10.06
C GLU A 286 8.18 -1.13 9.10
N GLN A 287 7.93 -1.66 7.91
CA GLN A 287 8.95 -1.81 6.88
C GLN A 287 9.48 -0.46 6.39
N LYS A 288 8.59 0.49 6.10
CA LYS A 288 8.95 1.81 5.55
C LYS A 288 9.76 2.63 6.54
N ASN A 289 9.38 2.61 7.82
CA ASN A 289 10.02 3.43 8.85
C ASN A 289 11.10 2.66 9.63
N LYS A 290 11.35 1.39 9.30
CA LYS A 290 12.31 0.50 9.99
C LYS A 290 12.07 0.42 11.50
N VAL A 291 10.80 0.37 11.88
CA VAL A 291 10.35 0.25 13.28
C VAL A 291 9.55 -1.03 13.46
N GLY A 292 9.63 -1.65 14.63
CA GLY A 292 8.94 -2.92 14.89
C GLY A 292 9.47 -4.09 14.05
N ASN A 293 8.62 -5.12 13.89
CA ASN A 293 8.94 -6.31 13.12
C ASN A 293 7.81 -6.64 12.15
N TYR A 294 7.91 -6.07 10.94
CA TYR A 294 6.91 -6.28 9.89
C TYR A 294 6.71 -7.75 9.54
N LYS A 295 7.74 -8.60 9.69
CA LYS A 295 7.59 -10.05 9.41
C LYS A 295 6.67 -10.72 10.42
N THR A 296 6.73 -10.34 11.70
CA THR A 296 5.82 -10.84 12.73
C THR A 296 4.40 -10.38 12.45
N THR A 297 4.21 -9.11 12.08
CA THR A 297 2.91 -8.56 11.68
C THR A 297 2.34 -9.30 10.45
N LEU A 298 3.18 -9.61 9.45
CA LEU A 298 2.77 -10.43 8.30
C LEU A 298 2.44 -11.87 8.68
N GLN A 299 3.14 -12.48 9.66
CA GLN A 299 2.81 -13.83 10.14
C GLN A 299 1.44 -13.87 10.81
N GLU A 300 1.09 -12.84 11.56
CA GLU A 300 -0.24 -12.69 12.15
C GLU A 300 -1.30 -12.48 11.07
N LEU A 301 -1.03 -11.62 10.10
CA LEU A 301 -1.90 -11.41 8.94
C LEU A 301 -2.11 -12.68 8.11
N ALA A 302 -1.08 -13.51 7.96
CA ALA A 302 -1.16 -14.79 7.26
C ALA A 302 -2.05 -15.83 7.98
N LYS A 303 -2.30 -15.66 9.28
CA LYS A 303 -3.19 -16.50 10.09
C LYS A 303 -4.64 -16.02 10.11
N GLN A 304 -4.91 -14.80 9.64
CA GLN A 304 -6.27 -14.29 9.50
C GLN A 304 -7.08 -15.14 8.49
N PRO A 305 -8.42 -15.11 8.54
CA PRO A 305 -9.27 -15.78 7.56
C PRO A 305 -8.84 -15.46 6.12
N ASP A 306 -9.02 -16.44 5.24
CA ASP A 306 -8.58 -16.35 3.85
C ASP A 306 -9.19 -15.12 3.15
N ASN A 307 -8.33 -14.12 2.95
CA ASN A 307 -8.61 -12.88 2.23
C ASN A 307 -7.35 -12.42 1.48
N GLU A 308 -7.48 -11.39 0.66
CA GLU A 308 -6.38 -10.86 -0.16
C GLU A 308 -5.11 -10.55 0.64
N TRP A 309 -5.26 -9.93 1.80
CA TRP A 309 -4.14 -9.55 2.66
C TRP A 309 -3.44 -10.75 3.28
N SER A 310 -4.20 -11.76 3.71
CA SER A 310 -3.65 -13.03 4.20
C SER A 310 -2.86 -13.77 3.12
N TYR A 311 -3.35 -13.78 1.86
CA TYR A 311 -2.66 -14.39 0.73
C TYR A 311 -1.40 -13.60 0.34
N ALA A 312 -1.48 -12.28 0.31
CA ALA A 312 -0.34 -11.41 0.06
C ALA A 312 0.74 -11.60 1.14
N ALA A 313 0.35 -11.66 2.41
CA ALA A 313 1.26 -11.93 3.52
C ALA A 313 1.95 -13.30 3.38
N LYS A 314 1.21 -14.36 3.07
CA LYS A 314 1.77 -15.69 2.78
C LYS A 314 2.78 -15.64 1.63
N ALA A 315 2.46 -14.94 0.55
CA ALA A 315 3.36 -14.81 -0.62
C ALA A 315 4.65 -14.05 -0.29
N ILE A 316 4.55 -12.97 0.48
CA ILE A 316 5.70 -12.17 0.91
C ILE A 316 6.60 -12.96 1.87
N LEU A 317 6.01 -13.66 2.85
CA LEU A 317 6.76 -14.51 3.78
C LEU A 317 7.48 -15.66 3.06
N GLN A 318 6.94 -16.13 1.94
CA GLN A 318 7.56 -17.14 1.08
C GLN A 318 8.60 -16.57 0.09
N GLY A 319 8.85 -15.26 0.11
CA GLY A 319 9.78 -14.59 -0.82
C GLY A 319 9.28 -14.55 -2.27
N LYS A 320 8.00 -14.83 -2.52
CA LYS A 320 7.38 -14.77 -3.86
C LYS A 320 6.99 -13.36 -4.27
N SER A 321 6.90 -12.45 -3.30
CA SER A 321 6.58 -11.04 -3.48
C SER A 321 7.30 -10.20 -2.42
N THR A 322 7.39 -8.92 -2.68
CA THR A 322 7.96 -7.90 -1.79
C THR A 322 6.83 -7.06 -1.20
N LEU A 323 6.95 -6.68 0.07
CA LEU A 323 5.99 -5.79 0.72
C LEU A 323 6.22 -4.38 0.16
N GLY A 324 5.18 -3.80 -0.45
CA GLY A 324 5.21 -2.47 -1.07
C GLY A 324 5.42 -2.42 -2.60
N ASP A 325 5.56 -3.58 -3.26
CA ASP A 325 5.43 -3.72 -4.73
C ASP A 325 4.00 -4.14 -5.14
#